data_AF-A0A6G4ADN2-F1
#
_entry.id   AF-A0A6G4ADN2-F1
#
_cell.length_a   1.000
_cell.length_b   1.000
_cell.length_c   1.000
_cell.angle_alpha   90.00
_cell.angle_beta   90.00
_cell.angle_gamma   90.00
#
_symmetry.space_group_name_H-M   'P 1'
#
loop_
_entity.id
_entity.type
_entity.pdbx_description
1 polymer ?
#
loop_
_entity_poly.entity_id
_entity_poly.type
_entity_poly.pdbx_seq_one_letter_code
_entity_poly.pdbx_strand_id
1 'polypeptide(L)'
;MSAADDGGNRSLGQLVATATTELSALVHDEIALAKAELRVGAKKAAVGSGAGMVAGVLLLFSLPVLSFALAYGMRSWTGLGLAWCFLIVGGIYWLFAGILGLVALLKFKKVKAPKRSISSSKETAAVLGSVKPHPRAGSNGGRPARDVTRSSA
;
A
#
# COMPACT_ATOMS: atom_id res chain seq x y z
N MET A 1 5.83 -7.88 -48.31
CA MET A 1 7.10 -7.94 -47.54
C MET A 1 7.05 -9.19 -46.67
N SER A 2 8.08 -10.03 -46.79
CA SER A 2 8.19 -11.38 -46.24
C SER A 2 8.13 -11.40 -44.70
N ALA A 3 7.30 -12.27 -44.12
CA ALA A 3 7.31 -12.52 -42.67
C ALA A 3 7.06 -14.00 -42.31
N ALA A 4 7.19 -14.93 -43.28
CA ALA A 4 6.85 -16.34 -43.09
C ALA A 4 8.06 -17.30 -43.04
N ASP A 5 9.31 -16.81 -43.01
CA ASP A 5 10.51 -17.68 -43.14
C ASP A 5 11.45 -17.72 -41.92
N ASP A 6 10.97 -17.43 -40.70
CA ASP A 6 11.79 -17.46 -39.47
C ASP A 6 11.24 -18.43 -38.41
N GLY A 7 10.70 -19.57 -38.85
CA GLY A 7 10.13 -20.61 -37.97
C GLY A 7 11.13 -21.70 -37.55
N GLY A 8 12.24 -21.87 -38.27
CA GLY A 8 13.18 -22.99 -38.08
C GLY A 8 14.48 -22.65 -37.34
N ASN A 9 14.81 -21.37 -37.15
CA ASN A 9 16.14 -20.96 -36.67
C ASN A 9 16.13 -19.95 -35.50
N ARG A 10 14.97 -19.65 -34.91
CA ARG A 10 14.92 -18.90 -33.64
C ARG A 10 15.48 -19.80 -32.55
N SER A 11 16.70 -19.49 -32.10
CA SER A 11 17.33 -20.24 -31.02
C SER A 11 16.40 -20.24 -29.80
N LEU A 12 16.40 -21.34 -29.02
CA LEU A 12 15.67 -21.41 -27.76
C LEU A 12 15.99 -20.23 -26.83
N GLY A 13 17.20 -19.67 -26.93
CA GLY A 13 17.61 -18.46 -26.22
C GLY A 13 16.83 -17.21 -26.65
N GLN A 14 16.54 -17.04 -27.93
CA GLN A 14 15.71 -15.94 -28.44
C GLN A 14 14.24 -16.07 -28.02
N LEU A 15 13.67 -17.27 -28.06
CA LEU A 15 12.29 -17.52 -27.62
C LEU A 15 12.10 -17.21 -26.12
N VAL A 16 13.05 -17.65 -25.29
CA VAL A 16 13.05 -17.35 -23.85
C VAL A 16 13.27 -15.86 -23.60
N ALA A 17 14.17 -15.21 -24.34
CA ALA A 17 14.40 -13.76 -24.21
C ALA A 17 13.16 -12.93 -24.57
N THR A 18 12.46 -13.28 -25.66
CA THR A 18 11.21 -12.61 -26.05
C THR A 18 10.10 -12.85 -25.03
N ALA A 19 9.88 -14.09 -24.58
CA ALA A 19 8.88 -14.40 -23.57
C ALA A 19 9.15 -13.68 -22.24
N THR A 20 10.41 -13.57 -21.81
CA THR A 20 10.79 -12.82 -20.60
C THR A 20 10.52 -11.33 -20.74
N THR A 21 10.69 -10.79 -21.95
CA THR A 21 10.42 -9.38 -22.25
C THR A 21 8.92 -9.09 -22.20
N GLU A 22 8.08 -9.94 -22.77
CA GLU A 22 6.62 -9.81 -22.74
C GLU A 22 6.06 -9.93 -21.31
N LEU A 23 6.58 -10.87 -20.51
CA LEU A 23 6.21 -10.99 -19.10
C LEU A 23 6.64 -9.76 -18.29
N SER A 24 7.81 -9.19 -18.58
CA SER A 24 8.27 -7.96 -17.94
C SER A 24 7.37 -6.76 -18.28
N ALA A 25 6.90 -6.68 -19.52
CA ALA A 25 5.94 -5.66 -19.95
C ALA A 25 4.59 -5.81 -19.22
N LEU A 26 4.05 -7.03 -19.11
CA LEU A 26 2.80 -7.29 -18.40
C LEU A 26 2.88 -6.91 -16.91
N VAL A 27 3.98 -7.27 -16.24
CA VAL A 27 4.19 -6.91 -14.82
C VAL A 27 4.29 -5.39 -14.67
N HIS A 28 4.96 -4.71 -15.60
CA HIS A 28 5.03 -3.25 -15.56
C HIS A 28 3.66 -2.60 -15.70
N ASP A 29 2.82 -3.13 -16.59
CA ASP A 29 1.47 -2.63 -16.81
C ASP A 29 0.57 -2.87 -15.59
N GLU A 30 0.66 -4.03 -14.95
CA GLU A 30 -0.10 -4.34 -13.72
C GLU A 30 0.32 -3.42 -12.56
N ILE A 31 1.62 -3.14 -12.44
CA ILE A 31 2.14 -2.17 -11.47
C ILE A 31 1.65 -0.76 -11.79
N ALA A 32 1.65 -0.37 -13.07
CA ALA A 32 1.17 0.93 -13.51
C ALA A 32 -0.33 1.10 -13.21
N LEU A 33 -1.13 0.06 -13.42
CA LEU A 33 -2.55 0.02 -13.10
C LEU A 33 -2.79 0.11 -11.60
N ALA A 34 -2.13 -0.74 -10.80
CA ALA A 34 -2.23 -0.70 -9.34
C ALA A 34 -1.82 0.67 -8.78
N LYS A 35 -0.78 1.28 -9.36
CA LYS A 35 -0.34 2.63 -9.00
C LYS A 35 -1.38 3.68 -9.38
N ALA A 36 -2.07 3.54 -10.51
CA ALA A 36 -3.15 4.42 -10.91
C ALA A 36 -4.34 4.32 -9.95
N GLU A 37 -4.73 3.10 -9.55
CA GLU A 37 -5.82 2.88 -8.61
C GLU A 37 -5.48 3.43 -7.22
N LEU A 38 -4.26 3.19 -6.72
CA LEU A 38 -3.76 3.80 -5.49
C LEU A 38 -3.76 5.32 -5.55
N ARG A 39 -3.38 5.93 -6.68
CA ARG A 39 -3.44 7.39 -6.87
C ARG A 39 -4.88 7.91 -6.83
N VAL A 40 -5.82 7.21 -7.43
CA VAL A 40 -7.25 7.56 -7.38
C VAL A 40 -7.77 7.46 -5.94
N GLY A 41 -7.43 6.38 -5.23
CA GLY A 41 -7.77 6.20 -3.81
C GLY A 41 -7.17 7.31 -2.93
N ALA A 42 -5.88 7.62 -3.11
CA ALA A 42 -5.20 8.70 -2.39
C ALA A 42 -5.81 10.07 -2.68
N LYS A 43 -6.15 10.37 -3.95
CA LYS A 43 -6.79 11.63 -4.33
C LYS A 43 -8.19 11.75 -3.74
N LYS A 44 -8.99 10.69 -3.77
CA LYS A 44 -10.31 10.66 -3.12
C LYS A 44 -10.21 10.83 -1.62
N ALA A 45 -9.23 10.18 -0.98
CA ALA A 45 -8.97 10.35 0.45
C ALA A 45 -8.53 11.78 0.79
N ALA A 46 -7.65 12.39 -0.02
CA ALA A 46 -7.18 13.75 0.18
C ALA A 46 -8.30 14.79 0.00
N VAL A 47 -9.14 14.63 -1.02
CA VAL A 47 -10.31 15.51 -1.23
C VAL A 47 -11.34 15.30 -0.12
N GLY A 48 -11.62 14.04 0.23
CA GLY A 48 -12.55 13.70 1.30
C GLY A 48 -12.10 14.16 2.69
N SER A 49 -10.79 14.19 2.95
CA SER A 49 -10.24 14.69 4.21
C SER A 49 -10.18 16.22 4.29
N GLY A 50 -10.24 16.93 3.17
CA GLY A 50 -10.17 18.39 3.14
C GLY A 50 -11.26 19.07 3.99
N ALA A 51 -12.52 18.69 3.80
CA ALA A 51 -13.63 19.22 4.60
C ALA A 51 -13.51 18.84 6.08
N GLY A 52 -13.06 17.61 6.37
CA GLY A 52 -12.83 17.14 7.74
C GLY A 52 -11.73 17.93 8.45
N MET A 53 -10.66 18.29 7.76
CA MET A 53 -9.58 19.11 8.30
C MET A 53 -10.05 20.54 8.60
N VAL A 54 -10.77 21.18 7.68
CA VAL A 54 -11.34 22.51 7.89
C VAL A 54 -12.33 22.51 9.06
N ALA A 55 -13.24 21.53 9.11
CA ALA A 55 -14.17 21.37 10.23
C ALA A 55 -13.43 21.14 11.55
N GLY A 56 -12.37 20.33 11.56
CA GLY A 56 -11.53 20.11 12.74
C GLY A 56 -10.85 21.38 13.23
N VAL A 57 -10.31 22.20 12.32
CA VAL A 57 -9.70 23.49 12.66
C VAL A 57 -10.76 24.46 13.22
N LEU A 58 -11.92 24.57 12.59
CA LEU A 58 -13.01 25.44 13.08
C LEU A 58 -13.50 25.01 14.46
N LEU A 59 -13.67 23.70 14.69
CA LEU A 59 -14.01 23.17 16.01
C LEU A 59 -12.93 23.50 17.03
N LEU A 60 -11.66 23.34 16.69
CA LEU A 60 -10.54 23.68 17.57
C LEU A 60 -10.53 25.17 17.94
N PHE A 61 -10.74 26.06 16.96
CA PHE A 61 -10.83 27.51 17.19
C PHE A 61 -12.11 27.94 17.93
N SER A 62 -13.18 27.14 17.88
CA SER A 62 -14.41 27.42 18.62
C SER A 62 -14.30 27.09 20.12
N LEU A 63 -13.39 26.20 20.52
CA LEU A 63 -13.26 25.73 21.91
C LEU A 63 -13.04 26.86 22.93
N PRO A 64 -12.15 27.85 22.72
CA PRO A 64 -11.99 28.96 23.66
C PRO A 64 -13.28 29.76 23.83
N VAL A 65 -13.97 30.09 22.73
CA VAL A 65 -15.24 30.84 22.75
C VAL A 65 -16.31 30.06 23.52
N LEU A 66 -16.43 28.77 23.25
CA LEU A 66 -17.37 27.88 23.93
C LEU A 66 -17.03 27.70 25.41
N SER A 67 -15.73 27.69 25.75
CA SER A 67 -15.25 27.64 27.14
C SER A 67 -15.71 28.86 27.92
N PHE A 68 -15.56 30.07 27.37
CA PHE A 68 -16.06 31.29 27.99
C PHE A 68 -17.57 31.25 28.16
N ALA A 69 -18.31 30.90 27.10
CA ALA A 69 -19.76 30.82 27.15
C ALA A 69 -20.26 29.86 28.26
N LEU A 70 -19.68 28.66 28.35
CA LEU A 70 -20.03 27.68 29.38
C LEU A 70 -19.62 28.15 30.78
N ALA A 71 -18.42 28.70 30.96
CA ALA A 71 -17.96 29.15 32.26
C ALA A 71 -18.83 30.30 32.81
N TYR A 72 -19.19 31.27 31.98
CA TYR A 72 -20.09 32.36 32.36
C TYR A 72 -21.53 31.89 32.58
N GLY A 73 -22.04 31.01 31.71
CA GLY A 73 -23.37 30.42 31.89
C GLY A 73 -23.47 29.63 33.19
N MET A 74 -22.46 28.82 33.49
CA MET A 74 -22.43 28.00 34.71
C MET A 74 -22.25 28.85 35.96
N ARG A 75 -21.45 29.92 35.91
CA ARG A 75 -21.36 30.89 37.03
C ARG A 75 -22.70 31.56 37.31
N SER A 76 -23.46 31.88 36.27
CA SER A 76 -24.78 32.51 36.41
C SER A 76 -25.80 31.60 37.11
N TRP A 77 -25.68 30.27 36.94
CA TRP A 77 -26.60 29.31 37.55
C TRP A 77 -26.15 28.84 38.94
N THR A 78 -24.85 28.64 39.14
CA THR A 78 -24.32 27.97 40.34
C THR A 78 -23.74 28.92 41.39
N GLY A 79 -23.46 30.19 41.02
CA GLY A 79 -22.77 31.14 41.89
C GLY A 79 -21.30 30.79 42.18
N LEU A 80 -20.77 29.71 41.60
CA LEU A 80 -19.40 29.22 41.80
C LEU A 80 -18.36 30.25 41.33
N GLY A 81 -17.19 30.25 42.00
CA GLY A 81 -16.01 31.02 41.58
C GLY A 81 -15.65 30.76 40.11
N LEU A 82 -15.30 31.80 39.36
CA LEU A 82 -15.06 31.69 37.92
C LEU A 82 -13.96 30.66 37.59
N ALA A 83 -12.94 30.54 38.44
CA ALA A 83 -11.87 29.54 38.32
C ALA A 83 -12.40 28.10 38.36
N TRP A 84 -13.30 27.79 39.29
CA TRP A 84 -13.93 26.47 39.40
C TRP A 84 -14.81 26.16 38.19
N CYS A 85 -15.46 27.18 37.63
CA CYS A 85 -16.25 26.99 36.41
C CYS A 85 -15.38 26.58 35.23
N PHE A 86 -14.25 27.26 35.00
CA PHE A 86 -13.31 26.88 33.95
C PHE A 86 -12.70 25.49 34.19
N LEU A 87 -12.41 25.13 35.43
CA LEU A 87 -11.85 23.82 35.77
C LEU A 87 -12.82 22.68 35.42
N ILE A 88 -14.10 22.84 35.75
CA ILE A 88 -15.13 21.84 35.41
C ILE A 88 -15.33 21.74 33.90
N VAL A 89 -15.44 22.89 33.19
CA VAL A 89 -15.60 22.91 31.73
C VAL A 89 -14.39 22.28 31.03
N GLY A 90 -13.18 22.62 31.47
CA GLY A 90 -11.95 22.00 30.99
C GLY A 90 -11.92 20.49 31.25
N GLY A 91 -12.35 20.07 32.44
CA GLY A 91 -12.49 18.65 32.81
C GLY A 91 -13.46 17.90 31.90
N ILE A 92 -14.59 18.52 31.53
CA ILE A 92 -15.56 17.97 30.58
C ILE A 92 -14.90 17.77 29.20
N TYR A 93 -14.19 18.76 28.68
CA TYR A 93 -13.48 18.60 27.40
C TYR A 93 -12.42 17.51 27.45
N TRP A 94 -11.69 17.40 28.56
CA TRP A 94 -10.70 16.35 28.75
C TRP A 94 -11.33 14.96 28.78
N LEU A 95 -12.49 14.82 29.43
CA LEU A 95 -13.26 13.58 29.45
C LEU A 95 -13.72 13.19 28.03
N PHE A 96 -14.30 14.14 27.28
CA PHE A 96 -14.68 13.91 25.88
C PHE A 96 -13.49 13.54 25.00
N ALA A 97 -12.36 14.25 25.14
CA ALA A 97 -11.14 13.95 24.41
C ALA A 97 -10.60 12.55 24.74
N GLY A 98 -10.65 12.14 26.01
CA GLY A 98 -10.27 10.79 26.44
C GLY A 98 -11.15 9.70 25.82
N ILE A 99 -12.47 9.89 25.81
CA ILE A 99 -13.42 8.93 25.21
C ILE A 99 -13.19 8.84 23.70
N LEU A 100 -13.13 9.96 22.99
CA LEU A 100 -12.89 9.98 21.53
C LEU A 100 -11.52 9.38 21.19
N GLY A 101 -10.48 9.71 21.97
CA GLY A 101 -9.15 9.12 21.82
C GLY A 101 -9.16 7.61 22.00
N LEU A 102 -9.88 7.10 23.01
CA LEU A 102 -10.03 5.67 23.22
C LEU A 102 -10.78 4.99 22.07
N VAL A 103 -11.88 5.58 21.59
CA VAL A 103 -12.62 5.08 20.42
C VAL A 103 -11.72 5.05 19.19
N ALA A 104 -10.95 6.11 18.93
CA ALA A 104 -10.00 6.16 17.82
C ALA A 104 -8.97 5.04 17.93
N LEU A 105 -8.33 4.88 19.11
CA LEU A 105 -7.36 3.81 19.35
C LEU A 105 -7.96 2.41 19.15
N LEU A 106 -9.20 2.18 19.60
CA LEU A 106 -9.90 0.92 19.41
C LEU A 106 -10.20 0.65 17.93
N LYS A 107 -10.56 1.68 17.17
CA LYS A 107 -10.80 1.59 15.72
C LYS A 107 -9.50 1.30 14.98
N PHE A 108 -8.41 2.01 15.29
CA PHE A 108 -7.09 1.76 14.70
C PHE A 108 -6.56 0.37 15.05
N LYS A 109 -6.75 -0.11 16.28
CA LYS A 109 -6.38 -1.49 16.68
C LYS A 109 -7.18 -2.56 15.93
N LYS A 110 -8.43 -2.29 15.55
CA LYS A 110 -9.25 -3.21 14.75
C LYS A 110 -8.81 -3.26 13.29
N VAL A 111 -8.14 -2.23 12.78
CA VAL A 111 -7.47 -2.27 11.47
C VAL A 111 -6.19 -3.11 11.63
N LYS A 112 -6.34 -4.44 11.57
CA LYS A 112 -5.19 -5.34 11.50
C LYS A 112 -4.41 -5.02 10.23
N ALA A 113 -3.10 -4.78 10.35
CA ALA A 113 -2.20 -4.78 9.20
C ALA A 113 -2.46 -6.05 8.37
N PRO A 114 -2.42 -6.00 7.02
CA PRO A 114 -2.74 -7.13 6.15
C PRO A 114 -1.71 -8.25 6.31
N LYS A 115 -1.86 -9.06 7.37
CA LYS A 115 -0.91 -10.11 7.78
C LYS A 115 -0.74 -11.17 6.69
N ARG A 116 -1.81 -11.49 5.94
CA ARG A 116 -1.76 -12.40 4.78
C ARG A 116 -0.88 -11.88 3.66
N SER A 117 -0.90 -10.56 3.41
CA SER A 117 -0.08 -9.96 2.36
C SER A 117 1.40 -9.98 2.76
N ILE A 118 1.69 -9.69 4.04
CA ILE A 118 3.06 -9.70 4.57
C ILE A 118 3.63 -11.12 4.63
N SER A 119 2.84 -12.13 5.02
CA SER A 119 3.30 -13.52 5.04
C SER A 119 3.54 -14.04 3.63
N SER A 120 2.64 -13.77 2.68
CA SER A 120 2.79 -14.18 1.29
C SER A 120 4.04 -13.56 0.66
N SER A 121 4.31 -12.27 0.86
CA SER A 121 5.54 -11.64 0.35
C SER A 121 6.82 -12.23 0.97
N LYS A 122 6.79 -12.57 2.27
CA LYS A 122 7.94 -13.20 2.95
C LYS A 122 8.20 -14.62 2.47
N GLU A 123 7.14 -15.40 2.23
CA GLU A 123 7.23 -16.75 1.71
C GLU A 123 7.76 -16.76 0.28
N THR A 124 7.27 -15.86 -0.59
CA THR A 124 7.79 -15.68 -1.94
C THR A 124 9.26 -15.25 -1.94
N ALA A 125 9.66 -14.34 -1.04
CA ALA A 125 11.06 -13.93 -0.90
C ALA A 125 11.96 -15.07 -0.39
N ALA A 126 11.46 -15.91 0.51
CA ALA A 126 12.19 -17.08 1.02
C ALA A 126 12.41 -18.13 -0.08
N VAL A 127 11.40 -18.39 -0.91
CA VAL A 127 11.51 -19.30 -2.07
C VAL A 127 12.47 -18.75 -3.12
N LEU A 128 12.44 -17.45 -3.41
CA LEU A 128 13.37 -16.82 -4.37
C LEU A 128 14.82 -16.78 -3.85
N GLY A 129 15.03 -16.55 -2.56
CA GLY A 129 16.36 -16.50 -1.95
C GLY A 129 17.04 -17.88 -1.81
N SER A 130 16.26 -18.97 -1.88
CA SER A 130 16.77 -20.35 -1.79
C SER A 130 17.18 -20.94 -3.16
N VAL A 131 16.92 -20.24 -4.25
CA VAL A 131 17.42 -20.63 -5.58
C VAL A 131 18.84 -20.11 -5.76
N LYS A 132 19.83 -21.00 -5.55
CA LYS A 132 21.23 -20.73 -5.90
C LYS A 132 21.36 -20.65 -7.43
N PRO A 133 21.83 -19.53 -8.01
CA PRO A 133 22.06 -19.42 -9.44
C PRO A 133 23.06 -20.51 -9.83
N HIS A 134 22.62 -21.49 -10.64
CA HIS A 134 23.50 -22.52 -11.12
C HIS A 134 24.47 -21.89 -12.12
N PRO A 135 25.79 -21.91 -11.84
CA PRO A 135 26.78 -21.50 -12.82
C PRO A 135 26.66 -22.48 -13.98
N ARG A 136 26.33 -21.98 -15.17
CA ARG A 136 26.36 -22.78 -16.39
C ARG A 136 27.81 -23.22 -16.57
N ALA A 137 28.09 -24.50 -16.33
CA ALA A 137 29.38 -25.08 -16.69
C ALA A 137 29.57 -24.84 -18.19
N GLY A 138 30.63 -24.13 -18.55
CA GLY A 138 30.95 -23.81 -19.93
C GLY A 138 30.97 -25.10 -20.75
N SER A 139 30.08 -25.18 -21.75
CA SER A 139 30.14 -26.22 -22.77
C SER A 139 31.34 -25.92 -23.67
N ASN A 140 32.54 -26.25 -23.18
CA ASN A 140 33.74 -26.27 -23.99
C ASN A 140 33.80 -27.60 -24.74
N GLY A 141 33.73 -27.50 -26.07
CA GLY A 141 34.36 -28.40 -27.04
C GLY A 141 34.10 -29.91 -26.95
N GLY A 142 33.39 -30.44 -27.95
CA GLY A 142 33.70 -31.76 -28.50
C GLY A 142 32.64 -32.85 -28.30
N ARG A 143 31.63 -32.87 -29.18
CA ARG A 143 30.98 -34.14 -29.57
C ARG A 143 30.84 -34.16 -31.09
N PRO A 144 31.46 -35.12 -31.80
CA PRO A 144 31.38 -35.19 -33.25
C PRO A 144 29.98 -35.56 -33.70
N ALA A 145 29.61 -34.98 -34.84
CA ALA A 145 28.36 -35.18 -35.54
C ALA A 145 28.05 -36.68 -35.69
N ARG A 146 26.89 -37.11 -35.17
CA ARG A 146 26.31 -38.39 -35.54
C ARG A 146 25.45 -38.16 -36.77
N ASP A 147 25.98 -38.65 -37.88
CA ASP A 147 25.32 -38.77 -39.17
C ASP A 147 24.09 -39.68 -39.02
N VAL A 148 22.90 -39.13 -39.26
CA VAL A 148 21.64 -39.87 -39.29
C VAL A 148 21.12 -39.82 -40.71
N THR A 149 21.76 -40.56 -41.61
CA THR A 149 21.23 -40.80 -42.95
C THR A 149 20.91 -42.26 -43.18
N ARG A 150 19.60 -42.47 -43.42
CA ARG A 150 19.04 -43.28 -44.50
C ARG A 150 19.27 -44.79 -44.48
N SER A 151 18.24 -45.50 -44.00
CA SER A 151 17.89 -46.81 -44.56
C SER A 151 16.40 -46.82 -44.88
N SER A 152 16.10 -46.61 -46.16
CA SER A 152 14.82 -46.88 -46.79
C SER A 152 15.09 -47.18 -48.27
N ALA A 153 14.58 -48.34 -48.71
CA ALA A 153 14.70 -49.00 -50.02
C ALA A 153 15.81 -50.05 -50.09
#